data_AF-A0A838TJ58-F1
#
_entry.id   AF-A0A838TJ58-F1
#
_cell.length_a   1.000
_cell.length_b   1.000
_cell.length_c   1.000
_cell.angle_alpha   90.00
_cell.angle_beta   90.00
_cell.angle_gamma   90.00
#
_symmetry.space_group_name_H-M   'P 1'
#
loop_
_entity.id
_entity.type
_entity.pdbx_description
1 polymer ?
#
loop_
_entity_poly.entity_id
_entity_poly.type
_entity_poly.pdbx_seq_one_letter_code
_entity_poly.pdbx_strand_id
1 'polypeptide(L)'
;MVRRVVIEADDSALWKVAGLRQLERLVLEINELAIAQDELIQVSIRWTADVPPKKRFVPQHPRLSRVDLRDGQPEPIDLHLTTHLFLPRGSVTLAEFAQRIETRRDWEFLKSRAQISECEKRFLRGSGKSQDGLVSRYVNRPISRTISRLLLRTPMTPSGWTLAIFILPMLGSLFLARGDYLSVVAGLLFFQLYSILDGCDGEIARAKYLESASGRQLDTWCDTIGNLFMVLALGYGLALTTKFYLWEGVVAAALIATNELLLLLPGRATKKSAGAL
;
A
#
# COMPACT_ATOMS: atom_id res chain seq x y z
N MET A 1 18.49 -4.63 -22.25
CA MET A 1 17.22 -3.90 -22.12
C MET A 1 16.11 -4.85 -22.49
N VAL A 2 15.08 -5.01 -21.65
CA VAL A 2 14.04 -6.03 -21.86
C VAL A 2 12.92 -5.41 -22.67
N ARG A 3 12.65 -5.94 -23.86
CA ARG A 3 11.60 -5.43 -24.77
C ARG A 3 10.53 -6.46 -25.07
N ARG A 4 10.83 -7.75 -24.91
CA ARG A 4 9.94 -8.87 -25.27
C ARG A 4 9.90 -9.91 -24.17
N VAL A 5 8.72 -10.11 -23.59
CA VAL A 5 8.50 -11.02 -22.46
C VAL A 5 7.43 -12.04 -22.83
N VAL A 6 7.68 -13.29 -22.50
CA VAL A 6 6.69 -14.36 -22.58
C VAL A 6 6.30 -14.79 -21.17
N ILE A 7 4.99 -14.88 -20.91
CA ILE A 7 4.44 -15.40 -19.66
C ILE A 7 3.75 -16.74 -19.96
N GLU A 8 4.24 -17.82 -19.36
CA GLU A 8 3.56 -19.10 -19.32
C GLU A 8 2.48 -19.07 -18.23
N ALA A 9 1.23 -19.19 -18.68
CA ALA A 9 0.04 -19.06 -17.86
C ALA A 9 -0.71 -20.39 -17.80
N ASP A 10 -0.80 -20.95 -16.60
CA ASP A 10 -1.61 -22.13 -16.29
C ASP A 10 -2.75 -21.77 -15.31
N ASP A 11 -3.26 -22.73 -14.53
CA ASP A 11 -4.29 -22.44 -13.54
C ASP A 11 -3.85 -21.42 -12.47
N SER A 12 -2.54 -21.29 -12.23
CA SER A 12 -1.94 -20.33 -11.29
C SER A 12 -2.15 -18.88 -11.72
N ALA A 13 -2.39 -18.63 -13.01
CA ALA A 13 -2.79 -17.32 -13.52
C ALA A 13 -4.00 -16.72 -12.79
N LEU A 14 -4.89 -17.59 -12.29
CA LEU A 14 -6.13 -17.22 -11.58
C LEU A 14 -5.96 -17.18 -10.06
N TRP A 15 -4.82 -17.59 -9.52
CA TRP A 15 -4.59 -17.57 -8.08
C TRP A 15 -4.55 -16.13 -7.59
N LYS A 16 -5.40 -15.80 -6.61
CA LYS A 16 -5.45 -14.48 -6.00
C LYS A 16 -4.47 -14.43 -4.82
N VAL A 17 -3.42 -13.63 -4.94
CA VAL A 17 -2.39 -13.45 -3.91
C VAL A 17 -2.20 -11.98 -3.63
N ALA A 18 -2.35 -11.61 -2.36
CA ALA A 18 -2.31 -10.22 -1.89
C ALA A 18 -3.30 -9.31 -2.67
N GLY A 19 -4.48 -9.84 -2.99
CA GLY A 19 -5.58 -9.08 -3.58
C GLY A 19 -5.64 -8.99 -5.10
N LEU A 20 -4.64 -9.50 -5.83
CA LEU A 20 -4.59 -9.55 -7.29
C LEU A 20 -4.42 -10.97 -7.81
N ARG A 21 -4.86 -11.24 -9.05
CA ARG A 21 -4.51 -12.49 -9.74
C ARG A 21 -3.03 -12.47 -10.13
N GLN A 22 -2.36 -13.63 -10.14
CA GLN A 22 -0.94 -13.70 -10.46
C GLN A 22 -0.61 -13.14 -11.85
N LEU A 23 -1.41 -13.47 -12.86
CA LEU A 23 -1.18 -12.95 -14.21
C LEU A 23 -1.30 -11.42 -14.27
N GLU A 24 -2.28 -10.83 -13.57
CA GLU A 24 -2.42 -9.37 -13.48
C GLU A 24 -1.21 -8.74 -12.79
N ARG A 25 -0.75 -9.35 -11.69
CA ARG A 25 0.42 -8.89 -10.93
C ARG A 25 1.68 -8.89 -11.79
N LEU A 26 1.95 -9.97 -12.52
CA LEU A 26 3.11 -10.06 -13.40
C LEU A 26 3.08 -8.99 -14.49
N VAL A 27 1.94 -8.79 -15.15
CA VAL A 27 1.80 -7.77 -16.19
C VAL A 27 1.95 -6.35 -15.63
N LEU A 28 1.43 -6.09 -14.42
CA LEU A 28 1.63 -4.81 -13.73
C LEU A 28 3.09 -4.55 -13.39
N GLU A 29 3.81 -5.57 -12.94
CA GLU A 29 5.23 -5.43 -12.62
C GLU A 29 6.09 -5.21 -13.86
N ILE A 30 5.79 -5.92 -14.97
CA ILE A 30 6.43 -5.65 -16.27
C ILE A 30 6.13 -4.22 -16.74
N ASN A 31 4.94 -3.69 -16.45
CA ASN A 31 4.62 -2.30 -16.78
C ASN A 31 5.46 -1.29 -15.97
N GLU A 32 5.70 -1.53 -14.68
CA GLU A 32 6.64 -0.70 -13.89
C GLU A 32 8.06 -0.78 -14.47
N LEU A 33 8.50 -1.97 -14.88
CA LEU A 33 9.77 -2.15 -15.57
C LEU A 33 9.84 -1.35 -16.89
N ALA A 34 8.76 -1.39 -17.70
CA ALA A 34 8.66 -0.66 -18.96
C ALA A 34 8.73 0.86 -18.73
N ILE A 35 8.05 1.35 -17.69
CA ILE A 35 8.09 2.76 -17.28
C ILE A 35 9.50 3.15 -16.83
N ALA A 36 10.17 2.33 -16.02
CA ALA A 36 11.53 2.60 -15.56
C ALA A 36 12.56 2.63 -16.71
N GLN A 37 12.28 1.89 -17.79
CA GLN A 37 13.06 1.86 -19.03
C GLN A 37 12.73 2.99 -20.01
N ASP A 38 11.59 3.66 -19.81
CA ASP A 38 10.94 4.49 -20.82
C ASP A 38 10.76 3.78 -22.17
N GLU A 39 10.47 2.48 -22.15
CA GLU A 39 10.27 1.65 -23.35
C GLU A 39 8.88 1.04 -23.38
N LEU A 40 8.45 0.61 -24.56
CA LEU A 40 7.26 -0.24 -24.71
C LEU A 40 7.70 -1.71 -24.66
N ILE A 41 7.15 -2.48 -23.72
CA ILE A 41 7.44 -3.91 -23.61
C ILE A 41 6.30 -4.71 -24.23
N GLN A 42 6.65 -5.58 -25.18
CA GLN A 42 5.73 -6.56 -25.74
C GLN A 42 5.61 -7.75 -24.79
N VAL A 43 4.39 -8.07 -24.37
CA VAL A 43 4.11 -9.20 -23.47
C VAL A 43 3.18 -10.18 -24.17
N SER A 44 3.63 -11.42 -24.28
CA SER A 44 2.84 -12.50 -24.86
C SER A 44 2.48 -13.55 -23.82
N ILE A 45 1.18 -13.82 -23.70
CA ILE A 45 0.63 -14.75 -22.71
C ILE A 45 0.40 -16.11 -23.38
N ARG A 46 1.19 -17.10 -22.99
CA ARG A 46 1.05 -18.47 -23.47
C ARG A 46 0.25 -19.29 -22.48
N TRP A 47 -1.01 -19.53 -22.79
CA TRP A 47 -1.87 -20.40 -22.01
C TRP A 47 -1.53 -21.86 -22.26
N THR A 48 -1.35 -22.62 -21.19
CA THR A 48 -1.19 -24.07 -21.26
C THR A 48 -2.51 -24.74 -21.68
N ALA A 49 -2.42 -25.92 -22.30
CA ALA A 49 -3.58 -26.60 -22.91
C ALA A 49 -4.63 -27.06 -21.88
N ASP A 50 -4.23 -27.27 -20.64
CA ASP A 50 -5.08 -27.67 -19.51
C ASP A 50 -6.01 -26.55 -19.02
N VAL A 51 -5.75 -25.28 -19.36
CA VAL A 51 -6.65 -24.18 -19.01
C VAL A 51 -7.71 -23.98 -20.10
N PRO A 52 -9.01 -24.19 -19.81
CA PRO A 52 -10.09 -24.01 -20.79
C PRO A 52 -10.16 -22.57 -21.32
N PRO A 53 -10.50 -22.34 -22.60
CA PRO A 53 -10.59 -20.99 -23.19
C PRO A 53 -11.47 -20.01 -22.39
N LYS A 54 -12.56 -20.49 -21.79
CA LYS A 54 -13.48 -19.68 -20.97
C LYS A 54 -12.84 -19.09 -19.69
N LYS A 55 -11.73 -19.66 -19.22
CA LYS A 55 -11.01 -19.18 -18.03
C LYS A 55 -9.81 -18.29 -18.38
N ARG A 56 -9.41 -18.27 -19.65
CA ARG A 56 -8.32 -17.42 -20.15
C ARG A 56 -8.80 -15.98 -20.20
N PHE A 57 -7.92 -15.05 -19.86
CA PHE A 57 -8.24 -13.64 -19.85
C PHE A 57 -7.00 -12.80 -20.16
N VAL A 58 -7.23 -11.61 -20.70
CA VAL A 58 -6.19 -10.61 -20.89
C VAL A 58 -6.28 -9.63 -19.72
N PRO A 59 -5.21 -9.42 -18.94
CA PRO A 59 -5.22 -8.46 -17.85
C PRO A 59 -5.61 -7.07 -18.32
N GLN A 60 -6.56 -6.45 -17.61
CA GLN A 60 -6.97 -5.07 -17.83
C GLN A 60 -6.79 -4.33 -16.51
N HIS A 61 -6.01 -3.25 -16.51
CA HIS A 61 -5.85 -2.41 -15.33
C HIS A 61 -5.57 -0.97 -15.75
N PRO A 62 -6.13 0.05 -15.08
CA PRO A 62 -5.96 1.46 -15.45
C PRO A 62 -4.50 1.96 -15.45
N ARG A 63 -3.57 1.21 -14.87
CA ARG A 63 -2.14 1.54 -14.84
C ARG A 63 -1.33 1.00 -16.01
N LEU A 64 -1.89 0.06 -16.77
CA LEU A 64 -1.18 -0.48 -17.92
C LEU A 64 -1.11 0.60 -18.99
N SER A 65 0.12 1.04 -19.29
CA SER A 65 0.39 2.16 -20.19
C SER A 65 1.57 1.90 -21.13
N ARG A 66 2.52 1.05 -20.72
CA ARG A 66 3.75 0.75 -21.46
C ARG A 66 3.91 -0.75 -21.76
N VAL A 67 2.80 -1.50 -21.73
CA VAL A 67 2.77 -2.91 -22.10
C VAL A 67 1.85 -3.13 -23.29
N ASP A 68 2.38 -3.76 -24.34
CA ASP A 68 1.65 -4.20 -25.52
C ASP A 68 1.36 -5.71 -25.40
N LEU A 69 0.12 -6.05 -25.06
CA LEU A 69 -0.32 -7.44 -24.88
C LEU A 69 -0.69 -8.04 -26.24
N ARG A 70 0.07 -9.02 -26.71
CA ARG A 70 -0.13 -9.66 -28.01
C ARG A 70 -0.26 -11.18 -27.92
N ASP A 71 -1.12 -11.74 -28.75
CA ASP A 71 -1.16 -13.17 -29.04
C ASP A 71 -0.03 -13.55 -30.01
N GLY A 72 0.76 -14.57 -29.69
CA GLY A 72 1.86 -15.07 -30.53
C GLY A 72 3.20 -15.17 -29.79
N GLN A 73 4.25 -15.63 -30.48
CA GLN A 73 5.62 -15.63 -29.93
C GLN A 73 6.41 -14.47 -30.51
N PRO A 74 6.84 -13.49 -29.70
CA PRO A 74 7.78 -12.48 -30.15
C PRO A 74 9.18 -13.11 -30.19
N GLU A 75 9.75 -13.28 -31.38
CA GLU A 75 11.14 -13.75 -31.54
C GLU A 75 12.06 -12.62 -32.00
N PRO A 76 13.21 -12.37 -31.33
CA PRO A 76 13.73 -13.06 -30.13
C PRO A 76 12.99 -12.69 -28.82
N ILE A 77 13.04 -13.59 -27.84
CA ILE A 77 12.51 -13.42 -26.47
C ILE A 77 13.63 -12.96 -25.56
N ASP A 78 13.44 -11.84 -24.83
CA ASP A 78 14.42 -11.36 -23.85
C ASP A 78 14.21 -12.01 -22.49
N LEU A 79 12.98 -12.39 -22.17
CA LEU A 79 12.60 -12.83 -20.83
C LEU A 79 11.42 -13.82 -20.83
N HIS A 80 11.53 -14.82 -19.96
CA HIS A 80 10.53 -15.88 -19.79
C HIS A 80 10.06 -15.98 -18.34
N LEU A 81 8.76 -15.85 -18.11
CA LEU A 81 8.13 -15.87 -16.79
C LEU A 81 7.02 -16.91 -16.73
N THR A 82 6.63 -17.29 -15.51
CA THR A 82 5.49 -18.18 -15.26
C THR A 82 4.57 -17.58 -14.20
N THR A 83 3.27 -17.86 -14.28
CA THR A 83 2.25 -17.40 -13.31
C THR A 83 2.41 -17.97 -11.90
N HIS A 84 3.32 -18.93 -11.69
CA HIS A 84 3.74 -19.37 -10.36
C HIS A 84 4.64 -18.35 -9.63
N LEU A 85 5.20 -17.38 -10.34
CA LEU A 85 6.09 -16.37 -9.78
C LEU A 85 5.29 -15.24 -9.12
N PHE A 86 5.40 -15.11 -7.79
CA PHE A 86 4.90 -13.96 -7.06
C PHE A 86 5.97 -12.86 -7.01
N LEU A 87 5.62 -11.70 -7.58
CA LEU A 87 6.41 -10.47 -7.54
C LEU A 87 5.71 -9.40 -6.68
N PRO A 88 6.28 -9.01 -5.53
CA PRO A 88 5.99 -7.73 -4.88
C PRO A 88 6.22 -6.56 -5.85
N ARG A 89 5.55 -5.43 -5.58
CA ARG A 89 5.73 -4.22 -6.37
C ARG A 89 7.12 -3.63 -6.14
N GLY A 90 7.81 -3.25 -7.21
CA GLY A 90 9.14 -2.65 -7.14
C GLY A 90 10.25 -3.68 -6.95
N SER A 91 9.93 -4.96 -7.15
CA SER A 91 10.89 -6.05 -7.07
C SER A 91 11.70 -6.22 -8.36
N VAL A 92 11.38 -5.45 -9.41
CA VAL A 92 12.09 -5.52 -10.68
C VAL A 92 13.02 -4.31 -10.84
N THR A 93 14.30 -4.54 -10.55
CA THR A 93 15.37 -3.64 -11.01
C THR A 93 15.90 -4.09 -12.38
N LEU A 94 16.35 -3.11 -13.16
CA LEU A 94 16.75 -3.31 -14.56
C LEU A 94 17.93 -4.23 -14.80
N ALA A 95 18.91 -4.20 -13.89
CA ALA A 95 20.15 -4.95 -14.03
C ALA A 95 20.02 -6.38 -13.47
N GLU A 96 19.25 -6.57 -12.39
CA GLU A 96 19.17 -7.86 -11.68
C GLU A 96 18.22 -8.83 -12.37
N PHE A 97 17.10 -8.33 -12.91
CA PHE A 97 16.10 -9.17 -13.57
C PHE A 97 16.66 -9.88 -14.82
N ALA A 98 17.61 -9.25 -15.50
CA ALA A 98 18.31 -9.82 -16.66
C ALA A 98 19.53 -10.69 -16.29
N GLN A 99 20.15 -10.50 -15.11
CA GLN A 99 21.41 -11.17 -14.77
C GLN A 99 21.27 -12.44 -13.94
N ARG A 100 20.29 -12.55 -13.05
CA ARG A 100 19.77 -13.79 -12.46
C ARG A 100 18.98 -13.39 -11.23
N ILE A 101 17.86 -14.08 -11.08
CA ILE A 101 16.99 -14.04 -9.93
C ILE A 101 17.73 -14.66 -8.70
N GLU A 102 18.74 -13.99 -8.15
CA GLU A 102 19.69 -14.58 -7.18
C GLU A 102 19.69 -13.88 -5.80
N THR A 103 19.14 -12.68 -5.68
CA THR A 103 18.98 -12.00 -4.38
C THR A 103 17.67 -12.38 -3.70
N ARG A 104 17.83 -12.99 -2.53
CA ARG A 104 16.86 -13.83 -1.81
C ARG A 104 15.68 -13.10 -1.12
N ARG A 105 15.33 -11.88 -1.52
CA ARG A 105 14.33 -11.06 -0.79
C ARG A 105 13.10 -10.62 -1.59
N ASP A 106 13.12 -10.72 -2.92
CA ASP A 106 12.19 -9.90 -3.71
C ASP A 106 11.16 -10.68 -4.53
N TRP A 107 11.14 -12.01 -4.47
CA TRP A 107 10.16 -12.81 -5.24
C TRP A 107 10.00 -14.20 -4.61
N GLU A 108 8.88 -14.85 -4.91
CA GLU A 108 8.60 -16.19 -4.39
C GLU A 108 7.95 -17.07 -5.46
N PHE A 109 8.42 -18.30 -5.62
CA PHE A 109 7.79 -19.28 -6.51
C PHE A 109 6.74 -20.12 -5.74
N LEU A 110 5.48 -20.03 -6.14
CA LEU A 110 4.36 -20.72 -5.52
C LEU A 110 4.04 -22.01 -6.28
N LYS A 111 4.39 -23.17 -5.75
CA LYS A 111 4.09 -24.47 -6.38
C LYS A 111 2.62 -24.88 -6.22
N SER A 112 1.96 -24.38 -5.17
CA SER A 112 0.58 -24.75 -4.85
C SER A 112 -0.15 -23.65 -4.11
N ARG A 113 -1.50 -23.71 -4.15
CA ARG A 113 -2.38 -22.81 -3.41
C ARG A 113 -2.15 -22.82 -1.90
N ALA A 114 -1.63 -23.91 -1.35
CA ALA A 114 -1.32 -24.02 0.09
C ALA A 114 -0.26 -22.98 0.53
N GLN A 115 0.62 -22.54 -0.37
CA GLN A 115 1.67 -21.57 -0.06
C GLN A 115 1.18 -20.11 -0.06
N ILE A 116 0.01 -19.83 -0.64
CA ILE A 116 -0.51 -18.45 -0.80
C ILE A 116 -0.59 -17.73 0.54
N SER A 117 -1.15 -18.37 1.57
CA SER A 117 -1.33 -17.68 2.85
C SER A 117 0.00 -17.32 3.52
N GLU A 118 1.05 -18.11 3.32
CA GLU A 118 2.35 -17.83 3.93
C GLU A 118 3.13 -16.78 3.12
N CYS A 119 2.99 -16.83 1.79
CA CYS A 119 3.49 -15.80 0.89
C CYS A 119 2.89 -14.42 1.22
N GLU A 120 1.57 -14.32 1.42
CA GLU A 120 0.91 -13.06 1.82
C GLU A 120 1.43 -12.51 3.15
N LYS A 121 1.67 -13.37 4.14
CA LYS A 121 2.24 -12.95 5.44
C LYS A 121 3.66 -12.43 5.26
N ARG A 122 4.51 -13.11 4.49
CA ARG A 122 5.87 -12.67 4.19
C ARG A 122 5.88 -11.33 3.47
N PHE A 123 5.07 -11.21 2.42
CA PHE A 123 4.89 -9.97 1.66
C PHE A 123 4.47 -8.80 2.57
N LEU A 124 3.43 -8.97 3.38
CA LEU A 124 2.96 -7.91 4.28
C LEU A 124 3.98 -7.55 5.37
N ARG A 125 4.73 -8.53 5.89
CA ARG A 125 5.84 -8.27 6.83
C ARG A 125 6.94 -7.42 6.20
N GLY A 126 7.24 -7.64 4.92
CA GLY A 126 8.20 -6.85 4.14
C GLY A 126 7.71 -5.43 3.80
N SER A 127 6.40 -5.19 3.79
CA SER A 127 5.80 -3.90 3.39
C SER A 127 5.93 -2.75 4.40
N GLY A 128 6.75 -2.90 5.45
CA GLY A 128 6.99 -1.86 6.46
C GLY A 128 7.80 -0.68 5.90
N LYS A 129 7.58 0.52 6.43
CA LYS A 129 8.30 1.73 5.99
C LYS A 129 9.59 1.90 6.83
N SER A 130 10.67 2.37 6.22
CA SER A 130 11.93 2.66 6.92
C SER A 130 11.76 3.67 8.05
N GLN A 131 10.84 4.62 7.86
CA GLN A 131 10.46 5.67 8.80
C GLN A 131 9.47 5.23 9.90
N ASP A 132 9.05 3.95 9.96
CA ASP A 132 8.15 3.47 11.01
C ASP A 132 8.85 3.58 12.39
N GLY A 133 8.29 4.42 13.27
CA GLY A 133 8.71 4.55 14.67
C GLY A 133 8.45 3.29 15.50
N LEU A 134 8.92 3.26 16.75
CA LEU A 134 8.86 2.06 17.61
C LEU A 134 7.43 1.51 17.80
N VAL A 135 6.47 2.38 18.14
CA VAL A 135 5.06 2.00 18.33
C VAL A 135 4.48 1.46 17.03
N SER A 136 4.71 2.15 15.91
CA SER A 136 4.28 1.68 14.59
C SER A 136 4.83 0.28 14.30
N ARG A 137 6.15 0.10 14.46
CA ARG A 137 6.86 -1.13 14.12
C ARG A 137 6.45 -2.35 14.96
N TYR A 138 6.30 -2.17 16.27
CA TYR A 138 6.13 -3.29 17.20
C TYR A 138 4.68 -3.49 17.67
N VAL A 139 3.83 -2.47 17.60
CA VAL A 139 2.43 -2.55 18.05
C VAL A 139 1.47 -2.48 16.86
N ASN A 140 1.57 -1.41 16.05
CA ASN A 140 0.58 -1.17 15.01
C ASN A 140 0.72 -2.16 13.85
N ARG A 141 1.94 -2.33 13.31
CA ARG A 141 2.21 -3.15 12.12
C ARG A 141 1.80 -4.61 12.26
N PRO A 142 2.05 -5.31 13.38
CA PRO A 142 1.54 -6.68 13.55
C PRO A 142 0.02 -6.79 13.42
N ILE A 143 -0.71 -5.81 13.95
CA ILE A 143 -2.17 -5.78 13.93
C ILE A 143 -2.67 -5.34 12.55
N SER A 144 -2.15 -4.21 12.02
CA SER A 144 -2.52 -3.67 10.71
C SER A 144 -2.35 -4.71 9.60
N ARG A 145 -1.22 -5.41 9.56
CA ARG A 145 -0.95 -6.45 8.55
C ARG A 145 -1.93 -7.61 8.61
N THR A 146 -2.36 -7.98 9.81
CA THR A 146 -3.35 -9.03 9.99
C THR A 146 -4.70 -8.60 9.41
N ILE A 147 -5.10 -7.35 9.66
CA ILE A 147 -6.33 -6.74 9.14
C ILE A 147 -6.24 -6.54 7.62
N SER A 148 -5.15 -5.97 7.12
CA SER A 148 -4.86 -5.83 5.69
C SER A 148 -4.99 -7.15 4.96
N ARG A 149 -4.44 -8.25 5.47
CA ARG A 149 -4.58 -9.58 4.84
C ARG A 149 -6.04 -10.00 4.67
N LEU A 150 -6.93 -9.64 5.60
CA LEU A 150 -8.36 -9.87 5.46
C LEU A 150 -8.97 -8.94 4.41
N LEU A 151 -8.63 -7.64 4.44
CA LEU A 151 -9.12 -6.63 3.51
C LEU A 151 -8.65 -6.86 2.06
N LEU A 152 -7.52 -7.51 1.84
CA LEU A 152 -7.05 -7.88 0.49
C LEU A 152 -7.98 -8.87 -0.20
N ARG A 153 -8.81 -9.60 0.55
CA ARG A 153 -9.83 -10.50 0.00
C ARG A 153 -11.05 -9.75 -0.53
N THR A 154 -11.28 -8.52 -0.06
CA THR A 154 -12.42 -7.68 -0.43
C THR A 154 -12.04 -6.69 -1.56
N PRO A 155 -13.00 -6.08 -2.26
CA PRO A 155 -12.74 -5.03 -3.24
C PRO A 155 -12.37 -3.66 -2.63
N MET A 156 -12.12 -3.59 -1.31
CA MET A 156 -11.80 -2.33 -0.62
C MET A 156 -10.61 -1.62 -1.26
N THR A 157 -10.77 -0.32 -1.49
CA THR A 157 -9.72 0.58 -2.01
C THR A 157 -8.99 1.27 -0.84
N PRO A 158 -7.73 1.69 -1.03
CA PRO A 158 -6.98 2.43 0.00
C PRO A 158 -7.74 3.66 0.50
N SER A 159 -8.14 4.55 -0.41
CA SER A 159 -8.87 5.78 -0.07
C SER A 159 -10.21 5.52 0.60
N GLY A 160 -10.93 4.46 0.19
CA GLY A 160 -12.18 4.06 0.84
C GLY A 160 -11.95 3.60 2.29
N TRP A 161 -10.83 2.91 2.53
CA TRP A 161 -10.42 2.52 3.88
C TRP A 161 -10.04 3.73 4.74
N THR A 162 -9.20 4.64 4.24
CA THR A 162 -8.81 5.88 4.93
C THR A 162 -10.04 6.68 5.38
N LEU A 163 -11.02 6.88 4.48
CA LEU A 163 -12.27 7.57 4.81
C LEU A 163 -13.13 6.81 5.84
N ALA A 164 -13.18 5.48 5.76
CA ALA A 164 -13.96 4.66 6.68
C ALA A 164 -13.43 4.75 8.12
N ILE A 165 -12.11 4.76 8.30
CA ILE A 165 -11.50 4.82 9.63
C ILE A 165 -11.41 6.24 10.19
N PHE A 166 -11.53 7.27 9.35
CA PHE A 166 -11.48 8.68 9.77
C PHE A 166 -12.61 9.06 10.75
N ILE A 167 -13.66 8.25 10.87
CA ILE A 167 -14.67 8.42 11.93
C ILE A 167 -14.10 8.24 13.34
N LEU A 168 -13.04 7.43 13.50
CA LEU A 168 -12.44 7.11 14.80
C LEU A 168 -11.84 8.34 15.49
N PRO A 169 -10.98 9.18 14.86
CA PRO A 169 -10.50 10.39 15.49
C PRO A 169 -11.64 11.38 15.82
N MET A 170 -12.73 11.42 15.03
CA MET A 170 -13.89 12.26 15.35
C MET A 170 -14.55 11.79 16.66
N LEU A 171 -14.82 10.49 16.77
CA LEU A 171 -15.38 9.90 17.99
C LEU A 171 -14.43 10.10 19.18
N GLY A 172 -13.13 9.86 18.98
CA GLY A 172 -12.10 10.08 19.98
C GLY A 172 -12.12 11.50 20.54
N SER A 173 -12.18 12.50 19.66
CA SER A 173 -12.28 13.91 20.06
C SER A 173 -13.56 14.25 20.82
N LEU A 174 -14.70 13.65 20.51
CA LEU A 174 -15.92 13.82 21.32
C LEU A 174 -15.74 13.30 22.76
N PHE A 175 -14.96 12.23 22.95
CA PHE A 175 -14.58 11.75 24.27
C PHE A 175 -13.59 12.70 24.96
N LEU A 176 -12.52 13.11 24.28
CA LEU A 176 -11.52 14.03 24.84
C LEU A 176 -12.14 15.35 25.33
N ALA A 177 -13.14 15.87 24.60
CA ALA A 177 -13.84 17.11 24.93
C ALA A 177 -14.62 17.07 26.26
N ARG A 178 -14.87 15.90 26.85
CA ARG A 178 -15.56 15.76 28.16
C ARG A 178 -14.66 16.10 29.34
N GLY A 179 -13.33 15.99 29.19
CA GLY A 179 -12.35 16.42 30.19
C GLY A 179 -12.16 15.50 31.40
N ASP A 180 -13.04 14.53 31.65
CA ASP A 180 -12.85 13.55 32.72
C ASP A 180 -11.86 12.43 32.33
N TYR A 181 -11.25 11.80 33.33
CA TYR A 181 -10.22 10.79 33.13
C TYR A 181 -10.65 9.63 32.24
N LEU A 182 -11.84 9.07 32.46
CA LEU A 182 -12.30 7.91 31.70
C LEU A 182 -12.58 8.28 30.25
N SER A 183 -13.17 9.46 30.01
CA SER A 183 -13.37 9.96 28.66
C SER A 183 -12.06 10.27 27.95
N VAL A 184 -11.04 10.79 28.65
CA VAL A 184 -9.71 10.99 28.07
C VAL A 184 -9.10 9.65 27.64
N VAL A 185 -9.13 8.64 28.51
CA VAL A 185 -8.63 7.29 28.18
C VAL A 185 -9.38 6.71 26.97
N ALA A 186 -10.71 6.79 26.97
CA ALA A 186 -11.52 6.31 25.85
C ALA A 186 -11.18 7.03 24.54
N GLY A 187 -11.02 8.36 24.58
CA GLY A 187 -10.64 9.16 23.42
C GLY A 187 -9.28 8.75 22.85
N LEU A 188 -8.27 8.60 23.71
CA LEU A 188 -6.94 8.16 23.29
C LEU A 188 -6.92 6.73 22.73
N LEU A 189 -7.79 5.83 23.22
CA LEU A 189 -7.94 4.49 22.64
C LEU A 189 -8.49 4.53 21.21
N PHE A 190 -9.41 5.45 20.89
CA PHE A 190 -9.87 5.66 19.51
C PHE A 190 -8.73 6.14 18.60
N PHE A 191 -7.88 7.07 19.07
CA PHE A 191 -6.71 7.52 18.32
C PHE A 191 -5.67 6.41 18.14
N GLN A 192 -5.45 5.58 19.15
CA GLN A 192 -4.57 4.41 19.03
C GLN A 192 -5.13 3.41 18.00
N LEU A 193 -6.44 3.16 18.02
CA LEU A 193 -7.09 2.29 17.03
C LEU A 193 -6.97 2.88 15.61
N TYR A 194 -7.22 4.18 15.46
CA TYR A 194 -7.01 4.89 14.19
C TYR A 194 -5.58 4.71 13.68
N SER A 195 -4.58 4.95 14.54
CA SER A 195 -3.15 4.79 14.21
C SER A 195 -2.77 3.35 13.81
N ILE A 196 -3.44 2.34 14.36
CA ILE A 196 -3.27 0.94 13.95
C ILE A 196 -3.87 0.71 12.56
N LEU A 197 -5.11 1.16 12.33
CA LEU A 197 -5.85 0.87 11.11
C LEU A 197 -5.37 1.70 9.91
N ASP A 198 -4.82 2.88 10.18
CA ASP A 198 -4.23 3.77 9.17
C ASP A 198 -3.17 3.06 8.33
N GLY A 199 -2.29 2.28 8.99
CA GLY A 199 -1.27 1.51 8.29
C GLY A 199 -1.78 0.53 7.22
N CYS A 200 -3.07 0.15 7.25
CA CYS A 200 -3.66 -0.78 6.29
C CYS A 200 -3.83 -0.16 4.90
N ASP A 201 -4.06 1.15 4.79
CA ASP A 201 -4.37 1.79 3.51
C ASP A 201 -3.20 1.64 2.51
N GLY A 202 -1.99 1.88 2.97
CA GLY A 202 -0.75 1.78 2.21
C GLY A 202 -0.37 0.33 1.96
N GLU A 203 -0.65 -0.56 2.91
CA GLU A 203 -0.46 -2.00 2.72
C GLU A 203 -1.37 -2.52 1.59
N ILE A 204 -2.64 -2.10 1.57
CA ILE A 204 -3.58 -2.38 0.47
C ILE A 204 -3.11 -1.73 -0.83
N ALA A 205 -2.66 -0.47 -0.78
CA ALA A 205 -2.21 0.27 -1.95
C ALA A 205 -1.02 -0.39 -2.64
N ARG A 206 -0.02 -0.84 -1.87
CA ARG A 206 1.15 -1.56 -2.38
C ARG A 206 0.76 -2.95 -2.90
N ALA A 207 -0.08 -3.66 -2.16
CA ALA A 207 -0.52 -5.01 -2.53
C ALA A 207 -1.29 -5.06 -3.86
N LYS A 208 -2.18 -4.08 -4.08
CA LYS A 208 -3.08 -4.04 -5.24
C LYS A 208 -2.63 -3.08 -6.36
N TYR A 209 -1.43 -2.49 -6.28
CA TYR A 209 -0.96 -1.46 -7.21
C TYR A 209 -1.94 -0.28 -7.33
N LEU A 210 -2.40 0.26 -6.19
CA LEU A 210 -3.36 1.36 -6.10
C LEU A 210 -2.78 2.64 -5.46
N GLU A 211 -1.46 2.73 -5.22
CA GLU A 211 -0.82 3.94 -4.67
C GLU A 211 -0.92 5.17 -5.59
N SER A 212 -1.70 6.17 -5.22
CA SER A 212 -1.86 7.40 -6.01
C SER A 212 -1.34 8.63 -5.26
N ALA A 213 -1.07 9.73 -5.99
CA ALA A 213 -0.76 11.01 -5.37
C ALA A 213 -1.96 11.55 -4.59
N SER A 214 -3.17 11.44 -5.15
CA SER A 214 -4.42 11.83 -4.47
C SER A 214 -4.69 11.02 -3.21
N GLY A 215 -4.42 9.70 -3.22
CA GLY A 215 -4.57 8.85 -2.05
C GLY A 215 -3.62 9.25 -0.92
N ARG A 216 -2.34 9.51 -1.25
CA ARG A 216 -1.35 10.00 -0.27
C ARG A 216 -1.71 11.38 0.29
N GLN A 217 -2.29 12.25 -0.53
CA GLN A 217 -2.79 13.54 -0.06
C GLN A 217 -3.96 13.34 0.89
N LEU A 218 -4.97 12.54 0.52
CA LEU A 218 -6.12 12.25 1.37
C LEU A 218 -5.72 11.70 2.74
N ASP A 219 -4.82 10.73 2.76
CA ASP A 219 -4.18 10.17 3.96
C ASP A 219 -3.58 11.27 4.85
N THR A 220 -2.71 12.11 4.27
CA THR A 220 -2.10 13.25 4.96
C THR A 220 -3.14 14.24 5.51
N TRP A 221 -4.20 14.51 4.75
CA TRP A 221 -5.29 15.40 5.16
C TRP A 221 -6.07 14.83 6.36
N CYS A 222 -6.46 13.55 6.29
CA CYS A 222 -7.15 12.86 7.37
C CYS A 222 -6.32 12.83 8.66
N ASP A 223 -5.02 12.52 8.56
CA ASP A 223 -4.11 12.52 9.70
C ASP A 223 -3.95 13.91 10.33
N THR A 224 -3.76 14.93 9.49
CA THR A 224 -3.62 16.30 9.96
C THR A 224 -4.87 16.76 10.69
N ILE A 225 -6.04 16.57 10.07
CA ILE A 225 -7.32 16.98 10.67
C ILE A 225 -7.60 16.19 11.94
N GLY A 226 -7.34 14.88 11.96
CA GLY A 226 -7.48 14.03 13.14
C GLY A 226 -6.62 14.52 14.30
N ASN A 227 -5.34 14.84 14.05
CA ASN A 227 -4.43 15.37 15.06
C ASN A 227 -4.86 16.74 15.57
N LEU A 228 -5.36 17.62 14.70
CA LEU A 228 -5.90 18.93 15.12
C LEU A 228 -7.12 18.76 16.04
N PHE A 229 -8.05 17.88 15.67
CA PHE A 229 -9.19 17.57 16.53
C PHE A 229 -8.77 16.94 17.85
N MET A 230 -7.72 16.11 17.88
CA MET A 230 -7.19 15.52 19.11
C MET A 230 -6.76 16.61 20.10
N VAL A 231 -5.86 17.50 19.68
CA VAL A 231 -5.26 18.49 20.58
C VAL A 231 -6.24 19.59 20.97
N LEU A 232 -7.12 20.01 20.06
CA LEU A 232 -8.15 21.01 20.35
C LEU A 232 -9.22 20.45 21.31
N ALA A 233 -9.68 19.22 21.08
CA ALA A 233 -10.68 18.60 21.96
C ALA A 233 -10.11 18.30 23.35
N LEU A 234 -8.86 17.81 23.42
CA LEU A 234 -8.19 17.60 24.71
C LEU A 234 -7.99 18.91 25.46
N GLY A 235 -7.50 19.95 24.78
CA GLY A 235 -7.33 21.28 25.38
C GLY A 235 -8.65 21.88 25.86
N TYR A 236 -9.72 21.74 25.07
CA TYR A 236 -11.08 22.15 25.47
C TYR A 236 -11.59 21.37 26.68
N GLY A 237 -11.49 20.04 26.67
CA GLY A 237 -11.96 19.19 27.77
C GLY A 237 -11.24 19.50 29.08
N LEU A 238 -9.91 19.66 29.05
CA LEU A 238 -9.13 20.04 30.23
C LEU A 238 -9.36 21.51 30.65
N ALA A 239 -9.78 22.38 29.72
CA ALA A 239 -10.11 23.76 30.06
C ALA A 239 -11.33 23.90 31.00
N LEU A 240 -12.13 22.83 31.13
CA LEU A 240 -13.22 22.75 32.11
C LEU A 240 -12.69 22.80 33.56
N THR A 241 -11.43 22.39 33.80
CA THR A 241 -10.77 22.54 35.11
C THR A 241 -10.00 23.84 35.19
N THR A 242 -9.17 24.13 34.19
CA THR A 242 -8.30 25.31 34.16
C THR A 242 -8.18 25.86 32.74
N LYS A 243 -8.59 27.13 32.52
CA LYS A 243 -8.60 27.77 31.19
C LYS A 243 -7.24 27.79 30.47
N PHE A 244 -6.14 27.59 31.19
CA PHE A 244 -4.79 27.49 30.65
C PHE A 244 -4.65 26.38 29.57
N TYR A 245 -5.31 25.24 29.76
CA TYR A 245 -5.22 24.11 28.81
C TYR A 245 -5.84 24.39 27.45
N LEU A 246 -6.77 25.36 27.35
CA LEU A 246 -7.30 25.80 26.07
C LEU A 246 -6.20 26.42 25.21
N TRP A 247 -5.34 27.24 25.82
CA TRP A 247 -4.22 27.86 25.12
C TRP A 247 -3.18 26.83 24.71
N GLU A 248 -2.88 25.84 25.56
CA GLU A 248 -1.99 24.73 25.17
C GLU A 248 -2.52 23.97 23.96
N GLY A 249 -3.82 23.64 23.94
CA GLY A 249 -4.46 22.97 22.80
C GLY A 249 -4.37 23.81 21.51
N VAL A 250 -4.63 25.11 21.59
CA VAL A 250 -4.51 26.04 20.45
C VAL A 250 -3.07 26.17 19.96
N VAL A 251 -2.11 26.28 20.88
CA VAL A 251 -0.68 26.35 20.53
C VAL A 251 -0.23 25.05 19.88
N ALA A 252 -0.60 23.89 20.43
CA ALA A 252 -0.31 22.59 19.84
C ALA A 252 -0.91 22.46 18.42
N ALA A 253 -2.17 22.88 18.24
CA ALA A 253 -2.82 22.88 16.92
C ALA A 253 -2.07 23.79 15.93
N ALA A 254 -1.67 24.99 16.35
CA ALA A 254 -0.91 25.91 15.52
C ALA A 254 0.45 25.34 15.12
N LEU A 255 1.16 24.67 16.04
CA LEU A 255 2.44 24.00 15.75
C LEU A 255 2.27 22.84 14.75
N ILE A 256 1.23 22.02 14.91
CA ILE A 256 0.92 20.93 13.96
C ILE A 256 0.62 21.50 12.57
N ALA A 257 -0.27 22.49 12.49
CA ALA A 257 -0.62 23.12 11.22
C ALA A 257 0.61 23.78 10.54
N THR A 258 1.49 24.41 11.33
CA THR A 258 2.73 25.01 10.82
C THR A 258 3.70 23.96 10.31
N ASN A 259 3.85 22.83 11.03
CA ASN A 259 4.68 21.71 10.58
C ASN A 259 4.20 21.16 9.24
N GLU A 260 2.90 20.90 9.10
CA GLU A 260 2.35 20.36 7.85
C GLU A 260 2.45 21.36 6.70
N LEU A 261 2.19 22.65 6.96
CA LEU A 261 2.38 23.71 5.96
C LEU A 261 3.84 23.80 5.49
N LEU A 262 4.80 23.68 6.42
CA LEU A 262 6.23 23.69 6.12
C LEU A 262 6.64 22.48 5.27
N LEU A 263 6.02 21.31 5.50
CA LEU A 263 6.24 20.10 4.70
C LEU A 263 5.68 20.22 3.27
N LEU A 264 4.66 21.07 3.06
CA LEU A 264 4.07 21.34 1.75
C LEU A 264 4.87 22.34 0.90
N LEU A 265 5.81 23.10 1.49
CA LEU A 265 6.58 24.10 0.75
C LEU A 265 7.51 23.45 -0.30
N PRO A 266 7.56 24.00 -1.54
CA PRO A 266 8.40 23.49 -2.62
C PRO A 266 9.88 23.70 -2.27
N GLY A 267 10.56 22.61 -1.93
CA GLY A 267 11.98 22.61 -1.52
C GLY A 267 12.37 21.41 -0.64
N ARG A 268 11.40 20.82 0.09
CA ARG A 268 11.60 19.57 0.87
C ARG A 268 10.85 18.36 0.31
N ALA A 269 9.82 18.56 -0.51
CA ALA A 269 9.07 17.49 -1.16
C ALA A 269 9.93 16.59 -2.07
N THR A 270 11.05 17.10 -2.62
CA THR A 270 11.99 16.36 -3.49
C THR A 270 12.75 15.25 -2.78
N LYS A 271 12.85 15.26 -1.44
CA LYS A 271 13.45 14.14 -0.68
C LYS A 271 12.47 13.01 -0.37
N LYS A 272 11.16 13.27 -0.39
CA LYS A 272 10.13 12.24 -0.09
C LYS A 272 9.81 11.36 -1.30
N SER A 273 10.06 11.84 -2.52
CA SER A 273 9.92 11.06 -3.77
C SER A 273 11.16 10.23 -4.13
N ALA A 274 12.35 10.59 -3.64
CA ALA A 274 13.60 9.89 -3.95
C ALA A 274 13.88 8.65 -3.08
N GLY A 275 13.10 8.43 -2.01
CA GLY A 275 13.22 7.26 -1.12
C GLY A 275 12.07 6.25 -1.24
N ALA A 276 11.23 6.39 -2.27
CA ALA A 276 10.08 5.52 -2.56
C ALA A 276 10.13 4.99 -4.00
N LEU A 277 11.33 4.78 -4.52
CA LEU A 277 11.63 3.96 -5.68
C LEU A 277 12.24 2.65 -5.19
#